data_AF-H1VKB4-F1
#
_entry.id   AF-H1VKB4-F1
#
_cell.length_a   1.000
_cell.length_b   1.000
_cell.length_c   1.000
_cell.angle_alpha   90.00
_cell.angle_beta   90.00
_cell.angle_gamma   90.00
#
_symmetry.space_group_name_H-M   'P 1'
#
loop_
_entity.id
_entity.type
_entity.pdbx_description
1 polymer ?
#
loop_
_entity_poly.entity_id
_entity_poly.type
_entity_poly.pdbx_seq_one_letter_code
_entity_poly.pdbx_strand_id
1 'polypeptide(L)'
;GYHAGFSGAALALENWAWQLTHPGEPFPSVESYPNEDALIADVKKALDDGVAKNGGKKPRVIVIGALGRCGSGAVDMCTRAGVTDIIRWDIQETQAKPGPYSEITESDIFVNCIYLSQPIPPFVNHESLQTSSRNLSVVCDVSADTTNPHNPIPIYTVATTFDKPTVPVEGFENPPLSVISIDHLPSLLPRESSEAFSNDLLPTLLNLKDWRNDPVWARAEKLFKDKVATTLPAELQKREA
;
A
#
# COMPACT_ATOMS: atom_id res chain seq x y z
N GLY A 1 5.81 6.77 -3.44
CA GLY A 1 4.47 7.39 -3.35
C GLY A 1 3.55 6.77 -4.38
N TYR A 2 3.48 7.34 -5.58
CA TYR A 2 2.64 6.83 -6.67
C TYR A 2 2.85 5.33 -6.96
N HIS A 3 4.08 4.92 -7.25
CA HIS A 3 4.39 3.51 -7.50
C HIS A 3 4.18 2.58 -6.30
N ALA A 4 4.11 3.10 -5.06
CA ALA A 4 3.76 2.25 -3.91
C ALA A 4 2.27 1.83 -3.99
N GLY A 5 1.38 2.78 -4.27
CA GLY A 5 -0.03 2.48 -4.47
C GLY A 5 -0.30 1.70 -5.74
N PHE A 6 0.41 2.01 -6.83
CA PHE A 6 0.32 1.27 -8.09
C PHE A 6 0.66 -0.22 -7.90
N SER A 7 1.83 -0.51 -7.34
CA SER A 7 2.26 -1.88 -7.04
C SER A 7 1.38 -2.56 -5.99
N GLY A 8 0.94 -1.84 -4.95
CA GLY A 8 0.05 -2.38 -3.93
C GLY A 8 -1.29 -2.83 -4.51
N ALA A 9 -1.91 -2.00 -5.37
CA ALA A 9 -3.14 -2.36 -6.06
C ALA A 9 -2.93 -3.51 -7.05
N ALA A 10 -1.79 -3.58 -7.74
CA ALA A 10 -1.46 -4.69 -8.63
C ALA A 10 -1.45 -6.02 -7.89
N LEU A 11 -0.68 -6.12 -6.80
CA LEU A 11 -0.63 -7.33 -5.97
C LEU A 11 -1.98 -7.67 -5.34
N ALA A 12 -2.78 -6.66 -4.97
CA ALA A 12 -4.11 -6.88 -4.42
C ALA A 12 -5.07 -7.51 -5.44
N LEU A 13 -5.03 -7.05 -6.70
CA LEU A 13 -5.82 -7.60 -7.80
C LEU A 13 -5.38 -9.03 -8.16
N GLU A 14 -4.06 -9.26 -8.23
CA GLU A 14 -3.51 -10.60 -8.47
C GLU A 14 -3.89 -11.57 -7.35
N ASN A 15 -3.80 -11.16 -6.08
CA ASN A 15 -4.17 -11.99 -4.95
C ASN A 15 -5.67 -12.30 -4.91
N TRP A 16 -6.53 -11.31 -5.23
CA TRP A 16 -7.97 -11.53 -5.36
C TRP A 16 -8.28 -12.59 -6.41
N ALA A 17 -7.66 -12.46 -7.60
CA ALA A 17 -7.80 -13.44 -8.66
C ALA A 17 -7.24 -14.81 -8.28
N TRP A 18 -6.11 -14.84 -7.58
CA TRP A 18 -5.46 -16.06 -7.11
C TRP A 18 -6.36 -16.85 -6.17
N GLN A 19 -6.94 -16.21 -5.16
CA GLN A 19 -7.85 -16.86 -4.21
C GLN A 19 -9.04 -17.54 -4.90
N LEU A 20 -9.54 -16.97 -6.00
CA LEU A 20 -10.64 -17.52 -6.79
C LEU A 20 -10.23 -18.69 -7.70
N THR A 21 -8.98 -18.67 -8.17
CA THR A 21 -8.46 -19.64 -9.15
C THR A 21 -7.71 -20.80 -8.51
N HIS A 22 -7.16 -20.59 -7.31
CA HIS A 22 -6.33 -21.54 -6.54
C HIS A 22 -6.82 -21.60 -5.08
N PRO A 23 -8.06 -22.06 -4.83
CA PRO A 23 -8.65 -22.04 -3.50
C PRO A 23 -7.83 -22.88 -2.50
N GLY A 24 -7.44 -22.27 -1.38
CA GLY A 24 -6.65 -22.91 -0.33
C GLY A 24 -5.13 -22.85 -0.54
N GLU A 25 -4.66 -22.31 -1.67
CA GLU A 25 -3.23 -22.12 -1.93
C GLU A 25 -2.78 -20.70 -1.56
N PRO A 26 -1.63 -20.53 -0.88
CA PRO A 26 -1.09 -19.21 -0.60
C PRO A 26 -0.71 -18.48 -1.90
N PHE A 27 -0.86 -17.16 -1.92
CA PHE A 27 -0.38 -16.33 -3.03
C PHE A 27 1.14 -16.50 -3.18
N PRO A 28 1.64 -16.80 -4.39
CA PRO A 28 3.05 -17.15 -4.60
C PRO A 28 3.97 -15.94 -4.37
N SER A 29 5.28 -16.21 -4.28
CA SER A 29 6.30 -15.16 -4.29
C SER A 29 6.23 -14.34 -5.57
N VAL A 30 6.58 -13.06 -5.48
CA VAL A 30 6.61 -12.13 -6.62
C VAL A 30 8.02 -11.60 -6.84
N GLU A 31 8.32 -11.22 -8.07
CA GLU A 31 9.59 -10.59 -8.44
C GLU A 31 9.33 -9.21 -9.03
N SER A 32 10.37 -8.38 -9.11
CA SER A 32 10.28 -7.07 -9.76
C SER A 32 9.99 -7.21 -11.25
N TYR A 33 9.15 -6.33 -11.77
CA TYR A 33 8.83 -6.25 -13.18
C TYR A 33 9.83 -5.35 -13.94
N PRO A 34 10.13 -5.67 -15.22
CA PRO A 34 11.07 -4.89 -16.01
C PRO A 34 10.54 -3.52 -16.43
N ASN A 35 9.22 -3.38 -16.47
CA ASN A 35 8.49 -2.15 -16.76
C ASN A 35 7.00 -2.28 -16.38
N GLU A 36 6.32 -1.14 -16.38
CA GLU A 36 4.90 -1.00 -16.02
C GLU A 36 3.95 -1.78 -16.95
N ASP A 37 4.21 -1.80 -18.26
CA ASP A 37 3.37 -2.51 -19.23
C ASP A 37 3.37 -4.02 -18.99
N ALA A 38 4.52 -4.60 -18.60
CA ALA A 38 4.63 -6.01 -18.23
C ALA A 38 3.77 -6.32 -16.99
N LEU A 39 3.86 -5.48 -15.95
CA LEU A 39 3.02 -5.63 -14.75
C LEU A 39 1.53 -5.58 -15.09
N ILE A 40 1.11 -4.61 -15.90
CA ILE A 40 -0.31 -4.46 -16.27
C ILE A 40 -0.80 -5.66 -17.08
N ALA A 41 0.02 -6.19 -17.97
CA ALA A 41 -0.34 -7.35 -18.78
C ALA A 41 -0.62 -8.59 -17.90
N ASP A 42 0.24 -8.85 -16.91
CA ASP A 42 0.08 -9.97 -15.99
C ASP A 42 -1.10 -9.76 -15.03
N VAL A 43 -1.28 -8.55 -14.49
CA VAL A 43 -2.46 -8.24 -13.65
C VAL A 43 -3.76 -8.41 -14.44
N LYS A 44 -3.81 -7.96 -15.71
CA LYS A 44 -5.00 -8.15 -16.57
C LYS A 44 -5.32 -9.63 -16.77
N LYS A 45 -4.30 -10.43 -17.07
CA LYS A 45 -4.47 -11.87 -17.25
C LYS A 45 -5.00 -12.53 -15.98
N ALA A 46 -4.39 -12.25 -14.83
CA ALA A 46 -4.86 -12.75 -13.54
C ALA A 46 -6.30 -12.31 -13.27
N LEU A 47 -6.61 -11.02 -13.48
CA LEU A 47 -7.93 -10.46 -13.27
C LEU A 47 -8.99 -11.14 -14.16
N ASP A 48 -8.69 -11.38 -15.44
CA ASP A 48 -9.60 -12.07 -16.37
C ASP A 48 -9.90 -13.51 -15.89
N ASP A 49 -8.87 -14.23 -15.43
CA ASP A 49 -9.03 -15.58 -14.87
C ASP A 49 -9.90 -15.57 -13.59
N GLY A 50 -9.67 -14.60 -12.69
CA GLY A 50 -10.48 -14.39 -11.49
C GLY A 50 -11.93 -14.02 -11.81
N VAL A 51 -12.15 -13.13 -12.78
CA VAL A 51 -13.49 -12.73 -13.26
C VAL A 51 -14.25 -13.92 -13.82
N ALA A 52 -13.59 -14.81 -14.56
CA ALA A 52 -14.20 -16.04 -15.05
C ALA A 52 -14.69 -16.96 -13.91
N LYS A 53 -13.99 -16.97 -12.77
CA LYS A 53 -14.40 -17.70 -11.55
C LYS A 53 -15.46 -16.96 -10.73
N ASN A 54 -15.55 -15.64 -10.86
CA ASN A 54 -16.51 -14.80 -10.14
C ASN A 54 -17.80 -14.49 -10.94
N GLY A 55 -18.26 -15.44 -11.77
CA GLY A 55 -19.49 -15.27 -12.55
C GLY A 55 -19.46 -14.11 -13.55
N GLY A 56 -18.28 -13.75 -14.06
CA GLY A 56 -18.09 -12.65 -15.00
C GLY A 56 -18.08 -11.26 -14.37
N LYS A 57 -18.02 -11.15 -13.03
CA LYS A 57 -18.00 -9.86 -12.32
C LYS A 57 -16.58 -9.47 -11.91
N LYS A 58 -16.21 -8.23 -12.23
CA LYS A 58 -14.98 -7.58 -11.75
C LYS A 58 -15.11 -7.21 -10.27
N PRO A 59 -13.99 -7.15 -9.52
CA PRO A 59 -14.03 -6.75 -8.12
C PRO A 59 -14.43 -5.30 -7.97
N ARG A 60 -15.12 -4.99 -6.88
CA ARG A 60 -15.22 -3.65 -6.31
C ARG A 60 -13.98 -3.37 -5.47
N VAL A 61 -13.31 -2.26 -5.76
CA VAL A 61 -12.11 -1.82 -5.03
C VAL A 61 -12.41 -0.54 -4.29
N ILE A 62 -12.11 -0.50 -2.99
CA ILE A 62 -12.10 0.75 -2.21
C ILE A 62 -10.66 1.19 -1.96
N VAL A 63 -10.37 2.45 -2.28
CA VAL A 63 -9.09 3.11 -2.03
C VAL A 63 -9.32 4.24 -1.04
N ILE A 64 -8.72 4.16 0.15
CA ILE A 64 -8.77 5.23 1.16
C ILE A 64 -7.46 6.02 1.10
N GLY A 65 -7.54 7.34 0.96
CA GLY A 65 -6.41 8.22 0.63
C GLY A 65 -6.24 8.43 -0.88
N ALA A 66 -7.34 8.39 -1.62
CA ALA A 66 -7.39 8.38 -3.07
C ALA A 66 -6.81 9.64 -3.73
N LEU A 67 -6.82 10.79 -3.05
CA LEU A 67 -6.31 12.07 -3.61
C LEU A 67 -4.79 12.24 -3.45
N GLY A 68 -4.16 11.43 -2.60
CA GLY A 68 -2.71 11.43 -2.44
C GLY A 68 -1.98 10.75 -3.61
N ARG A 69 -0.64 10.90 -3.67
CA ARG A 69 0.19 10.22 -4.67
C ARG A 69 -0.02 8.70 -4.66
N CYS A 70 -0.04 8.08 -3.47
CA CYS A 70 -0.30 6.64 -3.31
C CYS A 70 -1.67 6.26 -3.88
N GLY A 71 -2.74 6.91 -3.42
CA GLY A 71 -4.09 6.59 -3.86
C GLY A 71 -4.30 6.79 -5.35
N SER A 72 -3.70 7.84 -5.92
CA SER A 72 -3.71 8.07 -7.37
C SER A 72 -3.05 6.91 -8.14
N GLY A 73 -1.94 6.37 -7.65
CA GLY A 73 -1.30 5.20 -8.25
C GLY A 73 -2.15 3.93 -8.13
N ALA A 74 -2.78 3.71 -6.98
CA ALA A 74 -3.67 2.57 -6.78
C ALA A 74 -4.90 2.62 -7.70
N VAL A 75 -5.53 3.80 -7.81
CA VAL A 75 -6.67 4.05 -8.70
C VAL A 75 -6.27 3.87 -10.17
N ASP A 76 -5.08 4.36 -10.56
CA ASP A 76 -4.60 4.24 -11.94
C ASP A 76 -4.34 2.77 -12.31
N MET A 77 -3.67 1.99 -11.46
CA MET A 77 -3.49 0.55 -11.67
C MET A 77 -4.84 -0.16 -11.85
N CYS A 78 -5.80 0.08 -10.93
CA CYS A 78 -7.14 -0.51 -11.04
C CYS A 78 -7.81 -0.15 -12.37
N THR A 79 -7.74 1.13 -12.76
CA THR A 79 -8.31 1.63 -14.03
C THR A 79 -7.66 0.96 -15.23
N ARG A 80 -6.32 0.85 -15.23
CA ARG A 80 -5.54 0.25 -16.33
C ARG A 80 -5.71 -1.26 -16.43
N ALA A 81 -5.92 -1.96 -15.31
CA ALA A 81 -6.35 -3.35 -15.30
C ALA A 81 -7.80 -3.54 -15.79
N GLY A 82 -8.57 -2.45 -15.90
CA GLY A 82 -9.95 -2.46 -16.39
C GLY A 82 -11.01 -2.65 -15.30
N VAL A 83 -10.66 -2.45 -14.02
CA VAL A 83 -11.63 -2.38 -12.92
C VAL A 83 -12.47 -1.12 -13.07
N THR A 84 -13.79 -1.25 -12.98
CA THR A 84 -14.74 -0.15 -13.20
C THR A 84 -15.41 0.35 -11.92
N ASP A 85 -15.54 -0.51 -10.90
CA ASP A 85 -16.15 -0.14 -9.62
C ASP A 85 -15.04 0.19 -8.60
N ILE A 86 -14.64 1.46 -8.58
CA ILE A 86 -13.56 1.97 -7.72
C ILE A 86 -14.14 3.06 -6.82
N ILE A 87 -14.29 2.76 -5.53
CA ILE A 87 -14.65 3.71 -4.49
C ILE A 87 -13.39 4.50 -4.10
N ARG A 88 -13.44 5.82 -4.26
CA ARG A 88 -12.31 6.73 -4.00
C ARG A 88 -12.64 7.57 -2.78
N TRP A 89 -12.06 7.22 -1.65
CA TRP A 89 -12.28 7.92 -0.38
C TRP A 89 -11.04 8.71 0.03
N ASP A 90 -11.29 9.82 0.70
CA ASP A 90 -10.26 10.64 1.31
C ASP A 90 -10.77 11.21 2.65
N ILE A 91 -10.20 12.34 3.09
CA ILE A 91 -10.51 12.95 4.38
C ILE A 91 -12.00 13.31 4.53
N GLN A 92 -12.71 13.64 3.44
CA GLN A 92 -14.11 14.03 3.51
C GLN A 92 -15.00 12.86 3.97
N GLU A 93 -14.79 11.67 3.42
CA GLU A 93 -15.57 10.48 3.75
C GLU A 93 -15.16 9.91 5.11
N THR A 94 -13.86 9.86 5.40
CA THR A 94 -13.35 9.32 6.66
C THR A 94 -13.68 10.20 7.88
N GLN A 95 -13.89 11.51 7.69
CA GLN A 95 -14.36 12.41 8.75
C GLN A 95 -15.89 12.49 8.86
N ALA A 96 -16.63 12.18 7.79
CA ALA A 96 -18.09 12.24 7.80
C ALA A 96 -18.72 11.25 8.80
N LYS A 97 -18.04 10.13 9.08
CA LYS A 97 -18.42 9.17 10.12
C LYS A 97 -17.19 8.52 10.74
N PRO A 98 -17.19 8.22 12.06
CA PRO A 98 -16.14 7.38 12.63
C PRO A 98 -16.25 5.95 12.07
N GLY A 99 -15.10 5.28 11.89
CA GLY A 99 -15.07 3.86 11.55
C GLY A 99 -15.59 2.96 12.69
N PRO A 100 -15.80 1.65 12.45
CA PRO A 100 -15.50 0.92 11.22
C PRO A 100 -16.40 1.26 10.01
N TYR A 101 -15.90 1.06 8.79
CA TYR A 101 -16.60 1.40 7.56
C TYR A 101 -17.15 0.14 6.86
N SER A 102 -18.47 0.08 6.64
CA SER A 102 -19.09 -1.06 5.93
C SER A 102 -18.69 -1.10 4.47
N GLU A 103 -18.35 0.04 3.87
CA GLU A 103 -17.86 0.14 2.50
C GLU A 103 -16.57 -0.68 2.28
N ILE A 104 -15.78 -0.88 3.34
CA ILE A 104 -14.64 -1.79 3.31
C ILE A 104 -15.09 -3.25 3.21
N THR A 105 -16.04 -3.68 4.05
CA THR A 105 -16.49 -5.09 4.07
C THR A 105 -17.39 -5.47 2.90
N GLU A 106 -18.06 -4.49 2.30
CA GLU A 106 -18.89 -4.60 1.09
C GLU A 106 -18.06 -4.64 -0.21
N SER A 107 -16.82 -4.13 -0.19
CA SER A 107 -15.89 -4.19 -1.32
C SER A 107 -15.15 -5.53 -1.35
N ASP A 108 -14.67 -5.96 -2.51
CA ASP A 108 -13.87 -7.18 -2.65
C ASP A 108 -12.41 -6.96 -2.20
N ILE A 109 -11.89 -5.76 -2.48
CA ILE A 109 -10.51 -5.36 -2.23
C ILE A 109 -10.48 -4.00 -1.54
N PHE A 110 -9.68 -3.86 -0.49
CA PHE A 110 -9.39 -2.60 0.16
C PHE A 110 -7.91 -2.24 0.04
N VAL A 111 -7.60 -1.05 -0.49
CA VAL A 111 -6.25 -0.48 -0.53
C VAL A 111 -6.18 0.75 0.38
N ASN A 112 -5.37 0.67 1.44
CA ASN A 112 -5.11 1.82 2.32
C ASN A 112 -3.88 2.60 1.87
N CYS A 113 -4.05 3.90 1.65
CA CYS A 113 -3.01 4.85 1.28
C CYS A 113 -2.83 5.99 2.30
N ILE A 114 -3.36 5.85 3.52
CA ILE A 114 -3.20 6.83 4.60
C ILE A 114 -2.41 6.23 5.77
N TYR A 115 -1.33 6.90 6.15
CA TYR A 115 -0.63 6.64 7.40
C TYR A 115 -1.23 7.45 8.54
N LEU A 116 -1.71 6.77 9.59
CA LEU A 116 -2.28 7.38 10.79
C LEU A 116 -1.62 6.76 12.01
N SER A 117 -1.05 7.60 12.88
CA SER A 117 -0.36 7.19 14.11
C SER A 117 -1.00 7.76 15.38
N GLN A 118 -2.10 8.49 15.24
CA GLN A 118 -2.88 9.00 16.37
C GLN A 118 -4.03 8.05 16.69
N PRO A 119 -4.48 7.94 17.95
CA PRO A 119 -5.61 7.11 18.31
C PRO A 119 -6.88 7.58 17.59
N ILE A 120 -7.39 6.74 16.70
CA ILE A 120 -8.67 6.94 16.01
C ILE A 120 -9.47 5.64 16.02
N PRO A 121 -10.80 5.69 15.84
CA PRO A 121 -11.58 4.50 15.53
C PRO A 121 -10.99 3.77 14.31
N PRO A 122 -10.82 2.44 14.36
CA PRO A 122 -10.25 1.70 13.25
C PRO A 122 -11.16 1.78 12.03
N PHE A 123 -10.57 1.74 10.84
CA PHE A 123 -11.30 1.65 9.57
C PHE A 123 -12.02 0.32 9.45
N VAL A 124 -11.36 -0.75 9.90
CA VAL A 124 -11.89 -2.12 9.95
C VAL A 124 -11.27 -2.83 11.14
N ASN A 125 -12.01 -3.73 11.78
CA ASN A 125 -11.53 -4.59 12.85
C ASN A 125 -12.17 -5.99 12.76
N HIS A 126 -11.71 -6.93 13.59
CA HIS A 126 -12.23 -8.31 13.60
C HIS A 126 -13.76 -8.37 13.77
N GLU A 127 -14.35 -7.54 14.63
CA GLU A 127 -15.81 -7.49 14.84
C GLU A 127 -16.56 -7.07 13.58
N SER A 128 -16.12 -5.98 12.93
CA SER A 128 -16.73 -5.48 11.69
C SER A 128 -16.63 -6.47 10.53
N LEU A 129 -15.60 -7.33 10.52
CA LEU A 129 -15.38 -8.36 9.52
C LEU A 129 -16.28 -9.59 9.68
N GLN A 130 -16.91 -9.79 10.86
CA GLN A 130 -17.80 -10.92 11.14
C GLN A 130 -19.18 -10.83 10.47
N THR A 131 -19.43 -9.82 9.65
CA THR A 131 -20.67 -9.72 8.88
C THR A 131 -20.83 -10.91 7.93
N SER A 132 -22.03 -11.50 7.91
CA SER A 132 -22.36 -12.65 7.05
C SER A 132 -22.39 -12.30 5.55
N SER A 133 -22.39 -11.01 5.22
CA SER A 133 -22.40 -10.49 3.85
C SER A 133 -21.06 -9.91 3.40
N ARG A 134 -19.94 -10.29 4.04
CA ARG A 134 -18.61 -9.78 3.69
C ARG A 134 -18.19 -10.28 2.31
N ASN A 135 -17.86 -9.34 1.42
CA ASN A 135 -17.21 -9.62 0.14
C ASN A 135 -15.68 -9.49 0.22
N LEU A 136 -15.20 -8.66 1.17
CA LEU A 136 -13.78 -8.34 1.31
C LEU A 136 -12.94 -9.59 1.50
N SER A 137 -11.96 -9.76 0.62
CA SER A 137 -11.06 -10.92 0.60
C SER A 137 -9.58 -10.54 0.55
N VAL A 138 -9.27 -9.30 0.18
CA VAL A 138 -7.91 -8.76 0.14
C VAL A 138 -7.86 -7.36 0.75
N VAL A 139 -6.91 -7.16 1.67
CA VAL A 139 -6.51 -5.85 2.17
C VAL A 139 -5.06 -5.60 1.76
N CYS A 140 -4.78 -4.50 1.08
CA CYS A 140 -3.43 -4.01 0.87
C CYS A 140 -3.23 -2.74 1.69
N ASP A 141 -2.44 -2.83 2.74
CA ASP A 141 -2.05 -1.68 3.54
C ASP A 141 -0.72 -1.13 3.04
N VAL A 142 -0.77 -0.18 2.09
CA VAL A 142 0.43 0.46 1.53
C VAL A 142 1.12 1.34 2.57
N SER A 143 0.39 1.72 3.63
CA SER A 143 0.91 2.51 4.74
C SER A 143 1.34 1.63 5.92
N ALA A 144 1.52 0.33 5.69
CA ALA A 144 1.84 -0.63 6.73
C ALA A 144 3.09 -0.23 7.51
N ASP A 145 2.94 -0.25 8.83
CA ASP A 145 4.00 -0.05 9.81
C ASP A 145 3.66 -0.90 11.02
N THR A 146 4.35 -2.04 11.16
CA THR A 146 4.12 -2.98 12.27
C THR A 146 4.57 -2.42 13.62
N THR A 147 5.27 -1.29 13.64
CA THR A 147 5.67 -0.60 14.87
C THR A 147 4.64 0.44 15.33
N ASN A 148 3.61 0.72 14.52
CA ASN A 148 2.57 1.68 14.83
C ASN A 148 1.56 1.13 15.87
N PRO A 149 1.50 1.67 17.11
CA PRO A 149 0.58 1.20 18.14
C PRO A 149 -0.89 1.56 17.87
N HIS A 150 -1.15 2.43 16.88
CA HIS A 150 -2.47 2.95 16.53
C HIS A 150 -2.80 2.69 15.05
N ASN A 151 -2.38 1.54 14.54
CA ASN A 151 -2.72 1.12 13.18
C ASN A 151 -4.25 1.13 12.98
N PRO A 152 -4.79 1.87 11.98
CA PRO A 152 -6.22 1.94 11.73
C PRO A 152 -6.82 0.63 11.18
N ILE A 153 -6.00 -0.37 10.87
CA ILE A 153 -6.39 -1.68 10.34
C ILE A 153 -5.85 -2.80 11.25
N PRO A 154 -6.31 -2.91 12.52
CA PRO A 154 -5.80 -3.87 13.51
C PRO A 154 -6.28 -5.31 13.25
N ILE A 155 -5.89 -5.87 12.10
CA ILE A 155 -6.23 -7.24 11.65
C ILE A 155 -5.00 -8.07 11.26
N TYR A 156 -3.80 -7.50 11.40
CA TYR A 156 -2.54 -8.16 11.10
C TYR A 156 -1.42 -7.64 12.01
N THR A 157 -0.35 -8.43 12.16
CA THR A 157 0.85 -8.08 12.95
C THR A 157 2.17 -8.32 12.22
N VAL A 158 2.11 -8.90 11.01
CA VAL A 158 3.27 -9.28 10.21
C VAL A 158 3.45 -8.28 9.07
N ALA A 159 4.69 -7.84 8.83
CA ALA A 159 5.08 -7.16 7.60
C ALA A 159 5.43 -8.23 6.57
N THR A 160 4.67 -8.29 5.47
CA THR A 160 4.91 -9.27 4.40
C THR A 160 6.07 -8.85 3.51
N THR A 161 6.56 -9.77 2.67
CA THR A 161 7.70 -9.53 1.76
C THR A 161 7.38 -10.08 0.38
N PHE A 162 8.19 -9.77 -0.64
CA PHE A 162 7.97 -10.37 -1.97
C PHE A 162 8.09 -11.90 -2.01
N ASP A 163 8.87 -12.52 -1.12
CA ASP A 163 8.94 -13.99 -1.02
C ASP A 163 7.66 -14.59 -0.42
N LYS A 164 6.98 -13.85 0.47
CA LYS A 164 5.71 -14.23 1.09
C LYS A 164 4.77 -13.02 1.16
N PRO A 165 4.09 -12.67 0.04
CA PRO A 165 3.44 -11.37 -0.10
C PRO A 165 2.20 -11.15 0.76
N THR A 166 1.59 -12.24 1.23
CA THR A 166 0.34 -12.20 1.98
C THR A 166 0.44 -12.90 3.34
N VAL A 167 -0.39 -12.45 4.28
CA VAL A 167 -0.65 -13.12 5.55
C VAL A 167 -2.17 -13.32 5.69
N PRO A 168 -2.66 -14.51 6.05
CA PRO A 168 -4.09 -14.73 6.27
C PRO A 168 -4.55 -14.00 7.54
N VAL A 169 -5.79 -13.54 7.55
CA VAL A 169 -6.47 -13.06 8.77
C VAL A 169 -7.23 -14.24 9.36
N GLU A 170 -6.85 -14.66 10.57
CA GLU A 170 -7.41 -15.83 11.22
C GLU A 170 -8.93 -15.71 11.45
N GLY A 171 -9.66 -16.82 11.26
CA GLY A 171 -11.11 -16.88 11.47
C GLY A 171 -11.96 -16.45 10.28
N PHE A 172 -11.36 -16.11 9.13
CA PHE A 172 -12.09 -15.72 7.91
C PHE A 172 -11.75 -16.64 6.73
N GLU A 173 -12.66 -17.58 6.43
CA GLU A 173 -12.44 -18.59 5.37
C GLU A 173 -13.42 -18.49 4.19
N ASN A 174 -14.58 -17.83 4.36
CA ASN A 174 -15.61 -17.73 3.33
C ASN A 174 -16.17 -16.30 3.20
N PRO A 175 -15.65 -15.47 2.27
CA PRO A 175 -14.41 -15.70 1.50
C PRO A 175 -13.17 -15.65 2.41
N PRO A 176 -12.03 -16.25 2.02
CA PRO A 176 -10.78 -16.09 2.75
C PRO A 176 -10.39 -14.60 2.81
N LEU A 177 -9.73 -14.17 3.88
CA LEU A 177 -9.20 -12.81 4.00
C LEU A 177 -7.70 -12.85 4.17
N SER A 178 -6.98 -12.05 3.38
CA SER A 178 -5.53 -11.90 3.50
C SER A 178 -5.11 -10.43 3.42
N VAL A 179 -3.98 -10.13 4.07
CA VAL A 179 -3.38 -8.80 4.09
C VAL A 179 -2.04 -8.82 3.36
N ILE A 180 -1.80 -7.77 2.56
CA ILE A 180 -0.51 -7.39 2.01
C ILE A 180 -0.02 -6.18 2.80
N SER A 181 1.14 -6.28 3.43
CA SER A 181 1.74 -5.28 4.31
C SER A 181 3.24 -5.07 4.00
N ILE A 182 3.59 -5.14 2.71
CA ILE A 182 4.95 -4.94 2.21
C ILE A 182 5.31 -3.44 2.31
N ASP A 183 6.42 -3.11 2.95
CA ASP A 183 6.86 -1.73 3.18
C ASP A 183 7.69 -1.12 2.03
N HIS A 184 8.10 -1.93 1.05
CA HIS A 184 8.93 -1.56 -0.09
C HIS A 184 8.27 -1.82 -1.46
N LEU A 185 6.95 -1.62 -1.55
CA LEU A 185 6.16 -1.80 -2.77
C LEU A 185 6.70 -1.12 -4.05
N PRO A 186 7.34 0.07 -4.02
CA PRO A 186 7.96 0.64 -5.22
C PRO A 186 9.00 -0.27 -5.89
N SER A 187 9.63 -1.17 -5.13
CA SER A 187 10.62 -2.11 -5.66
C SER A 187 10.04 -3.16 -6.62
N LEU A 188 8.71 -3.27 -6.71
CA LEU A 188 8.04 -4.09 -7.72
C LEU A 188 8.19 -3.49 -9.14
N LEU A 189 8.27 -2.16 -9.24
CA LEU A 189 8.55 -1.41 -10.48
C LEU A 189 9.80 -0.53 -10.28
N PRO A 190 10.99 -1.14 -10.22
CA PRO A 190 12.20 -0.43 -9.82
C PRO A 190 12.61 0.64 -10.84
N ARG A 191 12.35 0.42 -12.14
CA ARG A 191 12.66 1.37 -13.21
C ARG A 191 11.85 2.65 -13.05
N GLU A 192 10.53 2.56 -13.15
CA GLU A 192 9.62 3.72 -13.13
C GLU A 192 9.64 4.42 -11.78
N SER A 193 9.78 3.66 -10.69
CA SER A 193 9.97 4.23 -9.34
C SER A 193 11.25 5.05 -9.25
N SER A 194 12.36 4.55 -9.80
CA SER A 194 13.64 5.26 -9.80
C SER A 194 13.59 6.49 -10.69
N GLU A 195 13.06 6.38 -11.91
CA GLU A 195 12.94 7.50 -12.84
C GLU A 195 12.08 8.63 -12.25
N ALA A 196 10.92 8.31 -11.68
CA ALA A 196 10.06 9.30 -11.04
C ALA A 196 10.75 9.96 -9.85
N PHE A 197 11.38 9.19 -8.96
CA PHE A 197 12.08 9.74 -7.80
C PHE A 197 13.28 10.60 -8.21
N SER A 198 14.08 10.15 -9.19
CA SER A 198 15.21 10.90 -9.71
C SER A 198 14.78 12.21 -10.37
N ASN A 199 13.66 12.21 -11.11
CA ASN A 199 13.11 13.42 -11.71
C ASN A 199 12.65 14.44 -10.65
N ASP A 200 11.96 13.99 -9.60
CA ASP A 200 11.55 14.83 -8.48
C ASP A 200 12.77 15.39 -7.72
N LEU A 201 13.84 14.58 -7.59
CA LEU A 201 15.04 14.94 -6.83
C LEU A 201 16.01 15.82 -7.63
N LEU A 202 16.02 15.73 -8.97
CA LEU A 202 16.99 16.38 -9.85
C LEU A 202 17.12 17.90 -9.62
N PRO A 203 16.04 18.70 -9.48
CA PRO A 203 16.18 20.14 -9.20
C PRO A 203 16.96 20.43 -7.92
N THR A 204 16.80 19.59 -6.89
CA THR A 204 17.52 19.71 -5.63
C THR A 204 19.01 19.35 -5.79
N LEU A 205 19.32 18.32 -6.59
CA LEU A 205 20.70 17.91 -6.88
C LEU A 205 21.48 18.95 -7.67
N LEU A 206 20.83 19.65 -8.60
CA LEU A 206 21.48 20.70 -9.39
C LEU A 206 21.98 21.87 -8.52
N ASN A 207 21.34 22.11 -7.37
CA ASN A 207 21.76 23.13 -6.41
C ASN A 207 22.87 22.67 -5.45
N LEU A 208 23.34 21.42 -5.54
CA LEU A 208 24.28 20.84 -4.57
C LEU A 208 25.62 21.61 -4.48
N LYS A 209 26.07 22.29 -5.54
CA LYS A 209 27.29 23.11 -5.49
C LYS A 209 27.19 24.27 -4.49
N ASP A 210 25.99 24.79 -4.27
CA ASP A 210 25.71 25.89 -3.33
C ASP A 210 24.90 25.40 -2.12
N TRP A 211 25.05 24.13 -1.73
CA TRP A 211 24.23 23.48 -0.71
C TRP A 211 24.22 24.20 0.66
N ARG A 212 25.27 24.96 0.98
CA ARG A 212 25.35 25.73 2.24
C ARG A 212 24.38 26.91 2.28
N ASN A 213 24.09 27.49 1.11
CA ASN A 213 23.17 28.62 0.98
C ASN A 213 21.78 28.17 0.48
N ASP A 214 21.68 26.97 -0.10
CA ASP A 214 20.41 26.37 -0.50
C ASP A 214 19.56 25.98 0.74
N PRO A 215 18.31 26.49 0.86
CA PRO A 215 17.48 26.21 2.03
C PRO A 215 17.10 24.73 2.22
N VAL A 216 16.99 23.93 1.15
CA VAL A 216 16.64 22.50 1.23
C VAL A 216 17.79 21.73 1.89
N TRP A 217 19.00 21.95 1.38
CA TRP A 217 20.21 21.31 1.92
C TRP A 217 20.56 21.80 3.32
N ALA A 218 20.42 23.11 3.59
CA ALA A 218 20.64 23.66 4.92
C ALA A 218 19.69 23.06 5.98
N ARG A 219 18.41 22.86 5.64
CA ARG A 219 17.45 22.17 6.52
C ARG A 219 17.84 20.72 6.77
N ALA A 220 18.30 20.00 5.74
CA ALA A 220 18.77 18.62 5.86
C ALA A 220 20.01 18.53 6.78
N GLU A 221 21.00 19.41 6.61
CA GLU A 221 22.19 19.46 7.46
C GLU A 221 21.83 19.78 8.92
N LYS A 222 20.92 20.75 9.13
CA LYS A 222 20.44 21.10 10.47
C LYS A 222 19.78 19.89 11.14
N LEU A 223 18.87 19.20 10.45
CA LEU A 223 18.19 18.03 11.00
C LEU A 223 19.19 16.92 11.38
N PHE A 224 20.18 16.67 10.53
CA PHE A 224 21.27 15.74 10.84
C PHE A 224 22.01 16.13 12.12
N LYS A 225 22.46 17.38 12.24
CA LYS A 225 23.16 17.89 13.43
C LYS A 225 22.29 17.80 14.69
N ASP A 226 21.02 18.18 14.60
CA ASP A 226 20.07 18.10 15.72
C ASP A 226 19.92 16.65 16.21
N LYS A 227 19.82 15.68 15.29
CA LYS A 227 19.71 14.26 15.65
C LYS A 227 21.00 13.68 16.24
N VAL A 228 22.17 14.08 15.71
CA VAL A 228 23.47 13.72 16.32
C VAL A 228 23.54 14.22 17.77
N ALA A 229 23.15 15.47 18.02
CA ALA A 229 23.23 16.06 19.35
C ALA A 229 22.22 15.47 20.36
N THR A 230 21.04 15.06 19.90
CA THR A 230 19.92 14.69 20.79
C THR A 230 19.67 13.19 20.92
N THR A 231 20.07 12.40 19.92
CA THR A 231 19.70 10.98 19.82
C THR A 231 20.93 10.06 19.84
N LEU A 232 22.07 10.52 19.33
CA LEU A 232 23.26 9.68 19.21
C LEU A 232 24.03 9.61 20.54
N PRO A 233 24.47 8.43 21.01
CA PRO A 233 25.31 8.31 22.20
C PRO A 233 26.59 9.16 22.10
N ALA A 234 27.03 9.75 23.21
CA ALA A 234 28.13 10.74 23.24
C ALA A 234 29.45 10.21 22.65
N GLU A 235 29.71 8.92 22.80
CA GLU A 235 30.87 8.21 22.25
C GLU A 235 30.85 8.14 20.71
N LEU A 236 29.68 8.17 20.09
CA LEU A 236 29.48 8.14 18.64
C LEU A 236 29.33 9.55 18.03
N GLN A 237 29.26 10.61 18.84
CA GLN A 237 29.13 11.99 18.36
C GLN A 237 30.42 12.59 17.80
N LYS A 238 31.57 11.92 18.00
CA LYS A 238 32.86 12.39 17.49
C LYS A 238 32.97 12.13 16.00
N ARG A 239 33.43 13.12 15.23
CA ARG A 239 33.84 12.90 13.84
C ARG A 239 35.06 11.97 13.82
N GLU A 240 35.01 10.92 13.01
CA GLU A 240 36.22 10.19 12.65
C GLU A 240 37.19 11.15 11.96
N ALA A 241 38.46 11.05 12.34
CA ALA A 241 39.54 11.96 11.93
C ALA A 241 40.01 11.69 10.49
#